data_AF-A0A0F7NHD4-F1
#
_entry.id   AF-A0A0F7NHD4-F1
#
_cell.length_a   1.000
_cell.length_b   1.000
_cell.length_c   1.000
_cell.angle_alpha   90.00
_cell.angle_beta   90.00
_cell.angle_gamma   90.00
#
_symmetry.space_group_name_H-M   'P 1'
#
loop_
_entity.id
_entity.type
_entity.pdbx_description
1 polymer ?
#
loop_
_entity_poly.entity_id
_entity_poly.type
_entity_poly.pdbx_seq_one_letter_code
_entity_poly.pdbx_strand_id
1 'polypeptide(L)'
;MPDYGHDLRFGINLIPSSQAPEATVALAQLSERAGADLITFQDHPYQPAFLDTWTLLSYVAARTDSVTLSGNVHPLPLRPPALLARSAASLDLLSGGRFELALGAGGFWDAIAALGGPRRSPGEAVEALDEGIRIIRDTWDTETRGGIRFDGRHYQVRGAKRGPRPAHDMQIWLGAYKARMLRLVGRAADGWLPSLPYLDSPAVLADGNAVIDEAAVAAGRAPGDVRRLLNLGEEHPADQLAEFALTYGTGTFLIMTSEPREIERFLGEVAPAVRELVAESRGSGA
;
A
#
# COMPACT_ATOMS: atom_id res chain seq x y z
N MET A 1 -23.86 2.23 -6.97
CA MET A 1 -22.95 2.03 -5.82
C MET A 1 -21.58 1.73 -6.40
N PRO A 2 -20.50 2.35 -5.93
CA PRO A 2 -19.25 2.25 -6.65
C PRO A 2 -18.53 0.98 -6.17
N ASP A 3 -18.91 -0.14 -6.78
CA ASP A 3 -18.15 -1.38 -6.73
C ASP A 3 -16.76 -1.21 -7.42
N TYR A 4 -16.56 -0.09 -8.13
CA TYR A 4 -15.39 0.31 -8.94
C TYR A 4 -14.87 -0.74 -9.94
N GLY A 5 -15.45 -1.94 -9.97
CA GLY A 5 -15.05 -3.06 -10.82
C GLY A 5 -13.70 -3.66 -10.45
N HIS A 6 -13.16 -3.39 -9.26
CA HIS A 6 -11.86 -3.95 -8.86
C HIS A 6 -11.96 -5.48 -8.75
N ASP A 7 -10.95 -6.16 -9.29
CA ASP A 7 -10.67 -7.56 -8.99
C ASP A 7 -10.45 -7.70 -7.48
N LEU A 8 -10.97 -8.78 -6.89
CA LEU A 8 -10.74 -9.04 -5.47
C LEU A 8 -9.32 -9.60 -5.27
N ARG A 9 -8.60 -9.04 -4.30
CA ARG A 9 -7.31 -9.55 -3.83
C ARG A 9 -7.34 -9.79 -2.33
N PHE A 10 -6.72 -10.87 -1.90
CA PHE A 10 -6.64 -11.25 -0.48
C PHE A 10 -5.19 -11.44 -0.09
N GLY A 11 -4.83 -10.95 1.09
CA GLY A 11 -3.45 -10.96 1.51
C GLY A 11 -3.26 -10.91 3.02
N ILE A 12 -2.00 -11.01 3.42
CA ILE A 12 -1.60 -11.05 4.82
C ILE A 12 -0.69 -9.87 5.13
N ASN A 13 -1.02 -9.12 6.17
CA ASN A 13 -0.16 -8.10 6.76
C ASN A 13 0.65 -8.69 7.92
N LEU A 14 1.91 -9.04 7.65
CA LEU A 14 2.79 -9.69 8.61
C LEU A 14 3.51 -8.66 9.49
N ILE A 15 3.71 -9.04 10.74
CA ILE A 15 4.54 -8.30 11.69
C ILE A 15 6.01 -8.67 11.41
N PRO A 16 6.89 -7.71 11.12
CA PRO A 16 8.30 -7.97 10.83
C PRO A 16 9.11 -8.21 12.11
N SER A 17 8.72 -9.18 12.95
CA SER A 17 9.33 -9.38 14.26
C SER A 17 10.83 -9.71 14.19
N SER A 18 11.65 -8.98 14.95
CA SER A 18 13.09 -9.25 15.10
C SER A 18 13.38 -10.36 16.11
N GLN A 19 12.40 -10.78 16.91
CA GLN A 19 12.57 -11.86 17.89
C GLN A 19 12.61 -13.25 17.23
N ALA A 20 11.92 -13.41 16.10
CA ALA A 20 11.86 -14.65 15.34
C ALA A 20 11.92 -14.36 13.83
N PRO A 21 13.05 -13.83 13.31
CA PRO A 21 13.13 -13.27 11.97
C PRO A 21 12.80 -14.29 10.85
N GLU A 22 13.30 -15.52 10.99
CA GLU A 22 13.00 -16.60 10.03
C GLU A 22 11.54 -17.06 10.10
N ALA A 23 10.85 -16.88 11.23
CA ALA A 23 9.43 -17.20 11.33
C ALA A 23 8.59 -16.26 10.46
N THR A 24 8.91 -14.96 10.41
CA THR A 24 8.23 -14.03 9.51
C THR A 24 8.43 -14.41 8.04
N VAL A 25 9.62 -14.86 7.66
CA VAL A 25 9.89 -15.34 6.28
C VAL A 25 9.10 -16.60 5.99
N ALA A 26 9.08 -17.56 6.91
CA ALA A 26 8.31 -18.80 6.77
C ALA A 26 6.81 -18.54 6.64
N LEU A 27 6.27 -17.56 7.38
CA LEU A 27 4.88 -17.11 7.26
C LEU A 27 4.59 -16.48 5.91
N ALA A 28 5.53 -15.72 5.33
CA ALA A 28 5.37 -15.17 3.99
C ALA A 28 5.30 -16.29 2.93
N GLN A 29 6.18 -17.29 3.02
CA GLN A 29 6.15 -18.45 2.13
C GLN A 29 4.89 -19.30 2.33
N LEU A 30 4.40 -19.43 3.57
CA LEU A 30 3.13 -20.09 3.86
C LEU A 30 1.97 -19.34 3.21
N SER A 31 1.93 -18.01 3.36
CA SER A 31 0.89 -17.16 2.79
C SER A 31 0.84 -17.31 1.26
N GLU A 32 1.99 -17.33 0.59
CA GLU A 32 2.06 -17.58 -0.85
C GLU A 32 1.52 -18.98 -1.21
N ARG A 33 1.97 -20.04 -0.52
CA ARG A 33 1.48 -21.41 -0.77
C ARG A 33 -0.03 -21.56 -0.51
N ALA A 34 -0.56 -20.80 0.43
CA ALA A 34 -1.98 -20.76 0.75
C ALA A 34 -2.81 -19.91 -0.25
N GLY A 35 -2.17 -19.24 -1.21
CA GLY A 35 -2.84 -18.52 -2.29
C GLY A 35 -3.01 -17.01 -2.05
N ALA A 36 -2.17 -16.39 -1.22
CA ALA A 36 -2.18 -14.94 -1.07
C ALA A 36 -1.85 -14.21 -2.38
N ASP A 37 -2.65 -13.21 -2.74
CA ASP A 37 -2.37 -12.31 -3.85
C ASP A 37 -1.31 -11.25 -3.47
N LEU A 38 -1.28 -10.87 -2.18
CA LEU A 38 -0.48 -9.79 -1.63
C LEU A 38 0.02 -10.14 -0.23
N ILE A 39 1.31 -9.90 0.06
CA ILE A 39 1.85 -9.92 1.41
C ILE A 39 2.42 -8.54 1.70
N THR A 40 2.04 -7.99 2.85
CA THR A 40 2.55 -6.70 3.28
C THR A 40 3.25 -6.79 4.63
N PHE A 41 4.16 -5.86 4.89
CA PHE A 41 4.86 -5.79 6.17
C PHE A 41 4.73 -4.40 6.77
N GLN A 42 4.40 -4.31 8.06
CA GLN A 42 4.45 -3.03 8.77
C GLN A 42 5.84 -2.40 8.65
N ASP A 43 5.92 -1.08 8.50
CA ASP A 43 7.20 -0.38 8.43
C ASP A 43 7.28 0.70 9.50
N HIS A 44 7.85 0.32 10.63
CA HIS A 44 8.12 1.18 11.77
C HIS A 44 9.61 1.09 12.11
N PRO A 45 10.50 1.78 11.37
CA PRO A 45 11.95 1.69 11.58
C PRO A 45 12.42 2.06 12.99
N TYR A 46 11.60 2.81 13.71
CA TYR A 46 11.82 3.23 15.10
C TYR A 46 11.36 2.20 16.14
N GLN A 47 10.81 1.06 15.72
CA GLN A 47 10.35 0.02 16.63
C GLN A 47 11.43 -1.07 16.77
N PRO A 48 12.15 -1.16 17.91
CA PRO A 48 13.31 -2.06 18.03
C PRO A 48 12.95 -3.56 17.96
N ALA A 49 11.69 -3.90 18.20
CA ALA A 49 11.18 -5.26 18.06
C ALA A 49 10.93 -5.65 16.58
N PHE A 50 11.11 -4.73 15.63
CA PHE A 50 10.90 -4.98 14.20
C PHE A 50 12.24 -5.07 13.47
N LEU A 51 12.28 -5.90 12.42
CA LEU A 51 13.30 -5.86 11.40
C LEU A 51 13.16 -4.58 10.56
N ASP A 52 14.24 -4.17 9.90
CA ASP A 52 14.11 -3.19 8.82
C ASP A 52 13.28 -3.80 7.68
N THR A 53 12.11 -3.20 7.43
CA THR A 53 11.13 -3.75 6.50
C THR A 53 11.64 -3.79 5.06
N TRP A 54 12.49 -2.85 4.64
CA TRP A 54 13.03 -2.85 3.28
C TRP A 54 14.02 -4.01 3.04
N THR A 55 14.84 -4.30 4.05
CA THR A 55 15.74 -5.47 4.08
C THR A 55 14.95 -6.77 4.07
N LEU A 56 13.92 -6.87 4.93
CA LEU A 56 13.05 -8.05 4.98
C LEU A 56 12.33 -8.29 3.65
N LEU A 57 11.75 -7.25 3.04
CA LEU A 57 11.09 -7.33 1.74
C LEU A 57 12.02 -7.90 0.67
N SER A 58 13.26 -7.44 0.63
CA SER A 58 14.27 -7.93 -0.32
C SER A 58 14.60 -9.41 -0.11
N TYR A 59 14.69 -9.85 1.16
CA TYR A 59 14.94 -11.25 1.51
C TYR A 59 13.74 -12.16 1.18
N VAL A 60 12.51 -11.71 1.45
CA VAL A 60 11.28 -12.44 1.13
C VAL A 60 11.05 -12.52 -0.37
N ALA A 61 11.34 -11.45 -1.12
CA ALA A 61 11.24 -11.44 -2.58
C ALA A 61 12.11 -12.53 -3.23
N ALA A 62 13.30 -12.79 -2.66
CA ALA A 62 14.20 -13.85 -3.13
C ALA A 62 13.78 -15.28 -2.69
N ARG A 63 12.71 -15.41 -1.89
CA ARG A 63 12.23 -16.67 -1.29
C ARG A 63 10.78 -17.00 -1.64
N THR A 64 10.18 -16.19 -2.50
CA THR A 64 8.81 -16.30 -3.00
C THR A 64 8.82 -16.07 -4.51
N ASP A 65 7.85 -16.62 -5.22
CA ASP A 65 7.93 -16.72 -6.68
C ASP A 65 6.83 -15.94 -7.43
N SER A 66 5.68 -15.71 -6.80
CA SER A 66 4.45 -15.22 -7.45
C SER A 66 3.71 -14.12 -6.69
N VAL A 67 3.82 -14.09 -5.37
CA VAL A 67 3.04 -13.16 -4.55
C VAL A 67 3.50 -11.72 -4.71
N THR A 68 2.56 -10.77 -4.71
CA THR A 68 2.87 -9.34 -4.68
C THR A 68 3.36 -8.94 -3.29
N LEU A 69 4.35 -8.05 -3.20
CA LEU A 69 4.96 -7.59 -1.96
C LEU A 69 4.84 -6.07 -1.82
N SER A 70 4.59 -5.58 -0.60
CA SER A 70 4.59 -4.14 -0.29
C SER A 70 4.92 -3.88 1.20
N GLY A 71 5.38 -2.68 1.53
CA GLY A 71 5.27 -2.17 2.91
C GLY A 71 3.81 -1.84 3.27
N ASN A 72 3.53 -1.62 4.56
CA ASN A 72 2.21 -1.24 5.07
C ASN A 72 2.31 -0.24 6.24
N VAL A 73 2.58 1.04 6.00
CA VAL A 73 3.11 1.67 4.78
C VAL A 73 4.47 2.28 5.10
N HIS A 74 5.33 2.49 4.10
CA HIS A 74 6.65 3.08 4.35
C HIS A 74 6.55 4.56 4.79
N PRO A 75 7.16 4.98 5.92
CA PRO A 75 7.23 6.39 6.29
C PRO A 75 8.19 7.14 5.36
N LEU A 76 7.65 7.89 4.41
CA LEU A 76 8.44 8.66 3.44
C LEU A 76 9.50 9.59 4.07
N PRO A 77 9.26 10.26 5.23
CA PRO A 77 10.25 11.16 5.82
C PRO A 77 11.62 10.51 6.13
N LEU A 78 11.69 9.18 6.24
CA LEU A 78 12.92 8.44 6.52
C LEU A 78 13.62 7.91 5.27
N ARG A 79 13.02 8.08 4.07
CA ARG A 79 13.56 7.58 2.80
C ARG A 79 13.49 8.67 1.73
N PRO A 80 14.63 9.29 1.34
CA PRO A 80 14.64 10.34 0.33
C PRO A 80 13.95 9.88 -0.97
N PRO A 81 12.97 10.65 -1.54
CA PRO A 81 12.10 10.15 -2.60
C PRO A 81 12.81 9.62 -3.84
N ALA A 82 13.85 10.33 -4.32
CA ALA A 82 14.62 9.90 -5.48
C ALA A 82 15.43 8.61 -5.24
N LEU A 83 15.87 8.36 -4.00
CA LEU A 83 16.54 7.12 -3.63
C LEU A 83 15.51 6.00 -3.48
N LEU A 84 14.39 6.28 -2.81
CA LEU A 84 13.28 5.34 -2.63
C LEU A 84 12.76 4.83 -3.97
N ALA A 85 12.58 5.71 -4.96
CA ALA A 85 12.16 5.34 -6.30
C ALA A 85 13.11 4.32 -6.97
N ARG A 86 14.43 4.52 -6.83
CA ARG A 86 15.43 3.58 -7.36
C ARG A 86 15.42 2.25 -6.61
N SER A 87 15.27 2.30 -5.29
CA SER A 87 15.19 1.09 -4.47
C SER A 87 13.95 0.29 -4.81
N ALA A 88 12.80 0.95 -4.98
CA ALA A 88 11.54 0.32 -5.36
C ALA A 88 11.63 -0.31 -6.75
N ALA A 89 12.12 0.43 -7.75
CA ALA A 89 12.32 -0.10 -9.10
C ALA A 89 13.32 -1.27 -9.12
N SER A 90 14.38 -1.21 -8.33
CA SER A 90 15.34 -2.32 -8.20
C SER A 90 14.69 -3.56 -7.59
N LEU A 91 13.93 -3.42 -6.51
CA LEU A 91 13.23 -4.52 -5.88
C LEU A 91 12.17 -5.12 -6.81
N ASP A 92 11.46 -4.28 -7.55
CA ASP A 92 10.48 -4.71 -8.56
C ASP A 92 11.16 -5.54 -9.66
N LEU A 93 12.26 -5.05 -10.24
CA LEU A 93 13.03 -5.79 -11.24
C LEU A 93 13.59 -7.11 -10.70
N LEU A 94 14.11 -7.12 -9.46
CA LEU A 94 14.67 -8.33 -8.83
C LEU A 94 13.60 -9.36 -8.47
N SER A 95 12.38 -8.90 -8.13
CA SER A 95 11.25 -9.78 -7.82
C SER A 95 10.51 -10.28 -9.06
N GLY A 96 10.82 -9.75 -10.24
CA GLY A 96 10.12 -10.09 -11.48
C GLY A 96 8.80 -9.36 -11.68
N GLY A 97 8.68 -8.12 -11.18
CA GLY A 97 7.48 -7.30 -11.34
C GLY A 97 6.44 -7.48 -10.24
N ARG A 98 6.86 -7.82 -9.01
CA ARG A 98 5.96 -8.19 -7.91
C ARG A 98 5.98 -7.20 -6.75
N PHE A 99 6.49 -5.99 -6.92
CA PHE A 99 6.56 -5.02 -5.84
C PHE A 99 5.67 -3.81 -6.07
N GLU A 100 4.88 -3.44 -5.07
CA GLU A 100 4.03 -2.24 -5.06
C GLU A 100 4.47 -1.29 -3.94
N LEU A 101 4.37 0.03 -4.15
CA LEU A 101 4.93 1.02 -3.22
C LEU A 101 3.84 1.67 -2.36
N ALA A 102 3.63 1.16 -1.14
CA ALA A 102 2.77 1.85 -0.17
C ALA A 102 3.54 2.90 0.67
N LEU A 103 3.02 4.13 0.72
CA LEU A 103 3.63 5.27 1.42
C LEU A 103 2.72 5.87 2.48
N GLY A 104 3.35 6.41 3.51
CA GLY A 104 2.73 7.27 4.50
C GLY A 104 3.48 8.58 4.63
N ALA A 105 2.76 9.65 4.99
CA ALA A 105 3.36 10.97 5.25
C ALA A 105 4.26 10.99 6.51
N GLY A 106 4.20 9.92 7.32
CA GLY A 106 4.76 9.85 8.67
C GLY A 106 3.73 10.29 9.71
N GLY A 107 3.61 9.54 10.82
CA GLY A 107 2.68 9.85 11.92
C GLY A 107 3.34 9.98 13.29
N PHE A 108 4.58 9.51 13.42
CA PHE A 108 5.32 9.44 14.68
C PHE A 108 6.49 10.42 14.65
N TRP A 109 6.19 11.72 14.77
CA TRP A 109 7.16 12.79 14.50
C TRP A 109 8.40 12.76 15.38
N ASP A 110 8.26 12.45 16.67
CA ASP A 110 9.40 12.33 17.58
C ASP A 110 10.31 11.17 17.17
N ALA A 111 9.72 10.02 16.84
CA ALA A 111 10.46 8.83 16.43
C ALA A 111 11.14 9.02 15.06
N ILE A 112 10.46 9.68 14.12
CA ILE A 112 11.02 10.06 12.81
C ILE A 112 12.21 11.01 13.00
N ALA A 113 12.06 12.04 13.85
CA ALA A 113 13.13 12.98 14.12
C ALA A 113 14.33 12.32 14.81
N ALA A 114 14.09 11.37 15.73
CA ALA A 114 15.14 10.61 16.39
C ALA A 114 15.99 9.77 15.41
N LEU A 115 15.43 9.38 14.27
CA LEU A 115 16.13 8.68 13.19
C LEU A 115 16.65 9.62 12.08
N GLY A 116 16.69 10.93 12.34
CA GLY A 116 17.23 11.93 11.40
C GLY A 116 16.26 12.41 10.33
N GLY A 117 14.99 12.01 10.39
CA GLY A 117 13.94 12.54 9.52
C GLY A 117 13.50 13.96 9.93
N PRO A 118 12.86 14.72 9.03
CA PRO A 118 12.37 16.05 9.35
C PRO A 118 11.15 15.98 10.27
N ARG A 119 11.09 16.88 11.25
CA ARG A 119 9.86 17.15 12.01
C ARG A 119 8.96 18.07 11.18
N ARG A 120 7.79 17.59 10.78
CA ARG A 120 6.82 18.34 9.98
C ARG A 120 5.54 18.59 10.75
N SER A 121 4.86 19.70 10.46
CA SER A 121 3.44 19.82 10.80
C SER A 121 2.60 18.84 9.96
N PRO A 122 1.36 18.49 10.39
CA PRO A 122 0.50 17.62 9.59
C PRO A 122 0.26 18.13 8.15
N GLY A 123 0.14 19.46 7.97
CA GLY A 123 -0.04 20.05 6.64
C GLY A 123 1.19 19.89 5.74
N GLU A 124 2.37 20.19 6.28
CA GLU A 124 3.65 20.04 5.59
C GLU A 124 3.95 18.57 5.26
N ALA A 125 3.52 17.63 6.10
CA ALA A 125 3.67 16.21 5.84
C ALA A 125 2.92 15.78 4.58
N VAL A 126 1.69 16.26 4.37
CA VAL A 126 0.93 15.96 3.14
C VAL A 126 1.56 16.62 1.92
N GLU A 127 2.01 17.87 2.03
CA GLU A 127 2.72 18.57 0.95
C GLU A 127 4.00 17.85 0.54
N ALA A 128 4.79 17.44 1.52
CA ALA A 128 6.01 16.69 1.27
C ALA A 128 5.73 15.33 0.61
N LEU A 129 4.66 14.63 1.02
CA LEU A 129 4.26 13.38 0.38
C LEU A 129 3.87 13.60 -1.09
N ASP A 130 3.10 14.65 -1.41
CA ASP A 130 2.77 15.04 -2.79
C ASP A 130 4.03 15.30 -3.62
N GLU A 131 4.95 16.13 -3.11
CA GLU A 131 6.26 16.37 -3.75
C GLU A 131 7.05 15.07 -3.95
N GLY A 132 7.05 14.18 -2.95
CA GLY A 132 7.73 12.90 -3.00
C GLY A 132 7.18 11.98 -4.10
N ILE A 133 5.85 11.86 -4.21
CA ILE A 133 5.19 11.06 -5.24
C ILE A 133 5.58 11.56 -6.64
N ARG A 134 5.60 12.88 -6.84
CA ARG A 134 6.02 13.49 -8.12
C ARG A 134 7.47 13.14 -8.46
N ILE A 135 8.39 13.28 -7.49
CA ILE A 135 9.80 12.91 -7.67
C ILE A 135 9.94 11.41 -7.98
N ILE A 136 9.16 10.55 -7.31
CA ILE A 136 9.20 9.10 -7.54
C ILE A 136 8.77 8.77 -8.96
N ARG A 137 7.61 9.29 -9.41
CA ARG A 137 7.12 9.10 -10.78
C ARG A 137 8.08 9.68 -11.83
N ASP A 138 8.64 10.87 -11.57
CA ASP A 138 9.70 11.45 -12.42
C ASP A 138 10.94 10.55 -12.50
N THR A 139 11.28 9.86 -11.42
CA THR A 139 12.42 8.94 -11.44
C THR A 139 12.15 7.73 -12.33
N TRP A 140 10.91 7.25 -12.40
CA TRP A 140 10.54 6.08 -13.23
C TRP A 140 10.26 6.41 -14.70
N ASP A 141 9.97 7.67 -15.03
CA ASP A 141 9.74 8.12 -16.41
C ASP A 141 11.05 8.14 -17.23
N THR A 142 11.51 7.00 -17.70
CA THR A 142 12.75 6.91 -18.50
C THR A 142 12.62 7.41 -19.94
N GLU A 143 11.40 7.70 -20.40
CA GLU A 143 11.14 8.19 -21.76
C GLU A 143 11.44 9.70 -21.87
N THR A 144 11.21 10.46 -20.80
CA THR A 144 11.53 11.88 -20.77
C THR A 144 13.04 12.12 -20.73
N ARG A 145 13.55 12.81 -21.74
CA ARG A 145 14.97 13.19 -21.84
C ARG A 145 15.40 14.16 -20.74
N GLY A 146 16.67 14.07 -20.34
CA GLY A 146 17.28 14.96 -19.36
C GLY A 146 17.28 14.39 -17.93
N GLY A 147 17.76 15.20 -16.98
CA GLY A 147 17.72 14.86 -15.55
C GLY A 147 16.50 15.46 -14.86
N ILE A 148 16.07 14.82 -13.78
CA ILE A 148 15.02 15.29 -12.89
C ILE A 148 15.47 16.59 -12.25
N ARG A 149 14.66 17.63 -12.39
CA ARG A 149 14.82 18.90 -11.69
C ARG A 149 13.53 19.19 -10.95
N PHE A 150 13.61 19.17 -9.62
CA PHE A 150 12.49 19.44 -8.75
C PHE A 150 12.93 20.47 -7.72
N ASP A 151 12.21 21.58 -7.61
CA ASP A 151 12.50 22.66 -6.67
C ASP A 151 11.26 22.89 -5.81
N GLY A 152 10.96 21.88 -4.98
CA GLY A 152 9.85 21.91 -4.04
C GLY A 152 10.20 22.64 -2.76
N ARG A 153 9.21 22.79 -1.89
CA ARG A 153 9.40 23.34 -0.54
C ARG A 153 10.10 22.32 0.36
N HIS A 154 9.77 21.04 0.22
CA HIS A 154 10.21 19.97 1.12
C HIS A 154 11.33 19.11 0.54
N TYR A 155 11.38 18.98 -0.78
CA TYR A 155 12.40 18.23 -1.48
C TYR A 155 12.96 19.01 -2.67
N GLN A 156 14.27 18.89 -2.90
CA GLN A 156 14.93 19.44 -4.08
C GLN A 156 15.78 18.37 -4.77
N VAL A 157 15.66 18.28 -6.09
CA VAL A 157 16.43 17.39 -6.96
C VAL A 157 17.06 18.23 -8.06
N ARG A 158 18.39 18.16 -8.20
CA ARG A 158 19.16 19.05 -9.08
C ARG A 158 19.86 18.28 -10.21
N GLY A 159 19.07 17.78 -11.16
CA GLY A 159 19.59 17.08 -12.34
C GLY A 159 19.91 15.60 -12.11
N ALA A 160 19.21 14.94 -11.18
CA ALA A 160 19.39 13.49 -10.98
C ALA A 160 18.98 12.73 -12.25
N LYS A 161 19.74 11.71 -12.64
CA LYS A 161 19.37 10.87 -13.79
C LYS A 161 18.08 10.12 -13.51
N ARG A 162 17.23 9.93 -14.52
CA ARG A 162 16.07 9.05 -14.39
C ARG A 162 16.49 7.58 -14.35
N GLY A 163 15.57 6.71 -13.96
CA GLY A 163 15.70 5.27 -13.94
C GLY A 163 16.32 4.67 -12.67
N PRO A 164 16.31 3.33 -12.54
CA PRO A 164 15.73 2.40 -13.51
C PRO A 164 14.19 2.53 -13.58
N ARG A 165 13.61 2.21 -14.74
CA ARG A 165 12.16 2.03 -14.87
C ARG A 165 11.79 0.71 -14.17
N PRO A 166 10.71 0.65 -13.39
CA PRO A 166 10.22 -0.61 -12.84
C PRO A 166 9.82 -1.59 -13.96
N ALA A 167 9.68 -2.87 -13.63
CA ALA A 167 9.31 -3.92 -14.58
C ALA A 167 7.86 -3.77 -15.09
N HIS A 168 7.02 -3.08 -14.31
CA HIS A 168 5.63 -2.78 -14.64
C HIS A 168 5.27 -1.34 -14.23
N ASP A 169 4.03 -0.90 -14.51
CA ASP A 169 3.53 0.38 -14.03
C ASP A 169 3.20 0.28 -12.52
N MET A 170 4.24 0.33 -11.70
CA MET A 170 4.18 0.18 -10.24
C MET A 170 3.23 1.20 -9.61
N GLN A 171 2.32 0.72 -8.79
CA GLN A 171 1.33 1.48 -8.08
C GLN A 171 1.91 2.14 -6.83
N ILE A 172 1.39 3.32 -6.52
CA ILE A 172 1.64 4.01 -5.25
C ILE A 172 0.35 4.00 -4.42
N TRP A 173 0.38 3.30 -3.29
CA TRP A 173 -0.74 3.26 -2.34
C TRP A 173 -0.49 4.17 -1.15
N LEU A 174 -1.53 4.81 -0.61
CA LEU A 174 -1.38 5.69 0.54
C LEU A 174 -2.23 5.23 1.73
N GLY A 175 -1.57 5.17 2.90
CA GLY A 175 -2.25 5.13 4.19
C GLY A 175 -2.80 6.51 4.53
N ALA A 176 -4.13 6.68 4.49
CA ALA A 176 -4.78 7.99 4.59
C ALA A 176 -6.09 7.93 5.36
N TYR A 177 -6.36 8.98 6.15
CA TYR A 177 -7.58 9.09 6.98
C TYR A 177 -8.25 10.46 6.89
N LYS A 178 -7.48 11.55 6.94
CA LYS A 178 -8.04 12.92 6.97
C LYS A 178 -8.25 13.47 5.56
N ALA A 179 -9.25 14.34 5.40
CA ALA A 179 -9.70 14.84 4.10
C ALA A 179 -8.58 15.38 3.18
N ARG A 180 -7.56 16.05 3.75
CA ARG A 180 -6.41 16.53 2.96
C ARG A 180 -5.59 15.39 2.34
N MET A 181 -5.38 14.30 3.08
CA MET A 181 -4.71 13.09 2.58
C MET A 181 -5.59 12.33 1.59
N LEU A 182 -6.89 12.24 1.84
CA LEU A 182 -7.84 11.59 0.92
C LEU A 182 -7.93 12.32 -0.43
N ARG A 183 -7.87 13.66 -0.43
CA ARG A 183 -7.73 14.42 -1.69
C ARG A 183 -6.41 14.16 -2.40
N LEU A 184 -5.31 13.91 -1.68
CA LEU A 184 -4.05 13.51 -2.30
C LEU A 184 -4.15 12.13 -2.93
N VAL A 185 -4.81 11.17 -2.26
CA VAL A 185 -5.09 9.84 -2.80
C VAL A 185 -5.78 9.96 -4.17
N GLY A 186 -6.91 10.67 -4.24
CA GLY A 186 -7.65 10.82 -5.50
C GLY A 186 -6.84 11.46 -6.62
N ARG A 187 -6.06 12.51 -6.30
CA ARG A 187 -5.29 13.23 -7.31
C ARG A 187 -4.03 12.52 -7.81
N ALA A 188 -3.35 11.74 -6.96
CA ALA A 188 -1.97 11.33 -7.23
C ALA A 188 -1.59 9.89 -6.85
N ALA A 189 -2.44 9.15 -6.13
CA ALA A 189 -2.18 7.78 -5.73
C ALA A 189 -3.00 6.78 -6.56
N ASP A 190 -2.54 5.53 -6.59
CA ASP A 190 -3.18 4.43 -7.31
C ASP A 190 -3.94 3.51 -6.33
N GLY A 191 -3.84 3.76 -5.02
CA GLY A 191 -4.61 3.03 -4.02
C GLY A 191 -4.78 3.76 -2.67
N TRP A 192 -5.87 3.46 -2.00
CA TRP A 192 -6.17 3.88 -0.63
C TRP A 192 -6.10 2.67 0.31
N LEU A 193 -5.28 2.75 1.36
CA LEU A 193 -5.07 1.66 2.33
C LEU A 193 -5.31 2.13 3.78
N PRO A 194 -6.57 2.34 4.22
CA PRO A 194 -6.92 2.52 5.62
C PRO A 194 -6.84 1.20 6.41
N SER A 195 -6.90 1.33 7.74
CA SER A 195 -7.05 0.22 8.68
C SER A 195 -8.38 0.33 9.38
N LEU A 196 -9.20 -0.71 9.27
CA LEU A 196 -10.53 -0.81 9.86
C LEU A 196 -10.53 -0.56 11.38
N PRO A 197 -9.55 -1.07 12.17
CA PRO A 197 -9.50 -0.77 13.62
C PRO A 197 -9.30 0.70 13.97
N TYR A 198 -8.92 1.55 13.01
CA TYR A 198 -8.74 3.00 13.21
C TYR A 198 -9.93 3.83 12.70
N LEU A 199 -11.00 3.17 12.25
CA LEU A 199 -12.23 3.82 11.80
C LEU A 199 -13.30 3.70 12.89
N ASP A 200 -14.06 4.78 13.09
CA ASP A 200 -15.16 4.77 14.06
C ASP A 200 -16.33 3.87 13.61
N SER A 201 -16.50 3.72 12.29
CA SER A 201 -17.46 2.79 11.67
C SER A 201 -17.12 2.53 10.19
N PRO A 202 -17.66 1.47 9.57
CA PRO A 202 -17.51 1.24 8.12
C PRO A 202 -18.05 2.37 7.24
N ALA A 203 -19.02 3.16 7.72
CA ALA A 203 -19.58 4.29 6.97
C ALA A 203 -18.51 5.34 6.60
N VAL A 204 -17.43 5.44 7.39
CA VAL A 204 -16.28 6.32 7.09
C VAL A 204 -15.61 5.95 5.75
N LEU A 205 -15.73 4.70 5.29
CA LEU A 205 -15.25 4.28 3.98
C LEU A 205 -16.02 4.97 2.85
N ALA A 206 -17.35 5.11 2.99
CA ALA A 206 -18.17 5.81 1.99
C ALA A 206 -17.84 7.31 1.94
N ASP A 207 -17.68 7.96 3.09
CA ASP A 207 -17.28 9.36 3.16
C ASP A 207 -15.88 9.58 2.57
N GLY A 208 -14.95 8.67 2.86
CA GLY A 208 -13.59 8.71 2.33
C GLY A 208 -13.57 8.53 0.82
N ASN A 209 -14.35 7.57 0.30
CA ASN A 209 -14.56 7.37 -1.12
C ASN A 209 -15.06 8.62 -1.82
N ALA A 210 -16.09 9.30 -1.29
CA ALA A 210 -16.62 10.51 -1.89
C ALA A 210 -15.53 11.60 -2.07
N VAL A 211 -14.69 11.80 -1.05
CA VAL A 211 -13.58 12.75 -1.11
C VAL A 211 -12.50 12.34 -2.12
N ILE A 212 -12.19 11.05 -2.20
CA ILE A 212 -11.22 10.50 -3.17
C ILE A 212 -11.74 10.65 -4.59
N ASP A 213 -13.00 10.29 -4.83
CA ASP A 213 -13.64 10.31 -6.15
C ASP A 213 -13.73 11.73 -6.69
N GLU A 214 -14.19 12.69 -5.88
CA GLU A 214 -14.23 14.11 -6.24
C GLU A 214 -12.83 14.60 -6.64
N ALA A 215 -11.81 14.25 -5.85
CA ALA A 215 -10.44 14.64 -6.10
C ALA A 215 -9.83 13.96 -7.33
N ALA A 216 -10.20 12.70 -7.62
CA ALA A 216 -9.77 11.98 -8.82
C ALA A 216 -10.37 12.61 -10.07
N VAL A 217 -11.68 12.88 -10.07
CA VAL A 217 -12.38 13.54 -11.18
C VAL A 217 -11.81 14.94 -11.42
N ALA A 218 -11.57 15.72 -10.36
CA ALA A 218 -10.97 17.05 -10.48
C ALA A 218 -9.54 17.02 -11.06
N ALA A 219 -8.82 15.89 -10.93
CA ALA A 219 -7.51 15.66 -11.55
C ALA A 219 -7.60 15.01 -12.95
N GLY A 220 -8.80 14.78 -13.49
CA GLY A 220 -8.99 14.13 -14.79
C GLY A 220 -8.74 12.62 -14.78
N ARG A 221 -8.86 11.97 -13.62
CA ARG A 221 -8.72 10.52 -13.44
C ARG A 221 -10.08 9.87 -13.19
N ALA A 222 -10.23 8.60 -13.53
CA ALA A 222 -11.43 7.86 -13.16
C ALA A 222 -11.33 7.43 -11.68
N PRO A 223 -12.43 7.50 -10.89
CA PRO A 223 -12.44 6.97 -9.52
C PRO A 223 -11.98 5.51 -9.40
N GLY A 224 -12.27 4.70 -10.44
CA GLY A 224 -11.84 3.30 -10.55
C GLY A 224 -10.34 3.11 -10.75
N ASP A 225 -9.58 4.14 -11.17
CA ASP A 225 -8.12 4.08 -11.29
C ASP A 225 -7.42 4.06 -9.92
N VAL A 226 -8.16 4.40 -8.85
CA VAL A 226 -7.68 4.33 -7.49
C VAL A 226 -8.23 3.06 -6.87
N ARG A 227 -7.37 2.12 -6.48
CA ARG A 227 -7.76 0.87 -5.81
C ARG A 227 -8.22 1.14 -4.37
N ARG A 228 -9.23 0.41 -3.89
CA ARG A 228 -9.64 0.44 -2.47
C ARG A 228 -9.10 -0.81 -1.77
N LEU A 229 -8.17 -0.61 -0.84
CA LEU A 229 -7.59 -1.66 0.00
C LEU A 229 -8.06 -1.47 1.44
N LEU A 230 -8.03 -2.51 2.26
CA LEU A 230 -8.43 -2.43 3.66
C LEU A 230 -7.59 -3.38 4.51
N ASN A 231 -6.88 -2.83 5.51
CA ASN A 231 -6.38 -3.64 6.61
C ASN A 231 -7.54 -3.93 7.56
N LEU A 232 -7.91 -5.20 7.69
CA LEU A 232 -8.98 -5.67 8.55
C LEU A 232 -8.58 -5.68 10.04
N GLY A 233 -7.30 -5.91 10.32
CA GLY A 233 -6.79 -6.08 11.68
C GLY A 233 -6.95 -7.50 12.18
N GLU A 234 -8.17 -8.04 12.12
CA GLU A 234 -8.48 -9.44 12.44
C GLU A 234 -9.33 -10.08 11.34
N GLU A 235 -9.65 -11.36 11.47
CA GLU A 235 -10.49 -12.05 10.51
C GLU A 235 -11.98 -11.73 10.67
N HIS A 236 -12.67 -11.56 9.54
CA HIS A 236 -14.11 -11.29 9.47
C HIS A 236 -14.85 -12.37 8.67
N PRO A 237 -16.14 -12.59 8.94
CA PRO A 237 -17.00 -13.44 8.12
C PRO A 237 -17.04 -13.03 6.64
N ALA A 238 -17.21 -14.01 5.75
CA ALA A 238 -17.17 -13.80 4.30
C ALA A 238 -18.30 -12.89 3.79
N ASP A 239 -19.50 -12.97 4.39
CA ASP A 239 -20.63 -12.10 4.07
C ASP A 239 -20.34 -10.63 4.41
N GLN A 240 -19.67 -10.36 5.54
CA GLN A 240 -19.23 -9.01 5.90
C GLN A 240 -18.19 -8.46 4.90
N LEU A 241 -17.23 -9.27 4.47
CA LEU A 241 -16.23 -8.84 3.48
C LEU A 241 -16.86 -8.64 2.09
N ALA A 242 -17.83 -9.48 1.71
CA ALA A 242 -18.60 -9.29 0.49
C ALA A 242 -19.42 -7.98 0.54
N GLU A 243 -20.01 -7.64 1.69
CA GLU A 243 -20.66 -6.33 1.89
C GLU A 243 -19.65 -5.18 1.71
N PHE A 244 -18.43 -5.30 2.25
CA PHE A 244 -17.41 -4.27 2.06
C PHE A 244 -16.98 -4.09 0.60
N ALA A 245 -16.93 -5.17 -0.16
CA ALA A 245 -16.67 -5.10 -1.60
C ALA A 245 -17.82 -4.42 -2.34
N LEU A 246 -19.06 -4.88 -2.14
CA LEU A 246 -20.22 -4.43 -2.91
C LEU A 246 -20.70 -3.02 -2.52
N THR A 247 -20.59 -2.66 -1.24
CA THR A 247 -21.10 -1.39 -0.70
C THR A 247 -20.05 -0.28 -0.73
N TYR A 248 -18.82 -0.59 -0.34
CA TYR A 248 -17.74 0.40 -0.24
C TYR A 248 -16.70 0.28 -1.35
N GLY A 249 -16.86 -0.67 -2.27
CA GLY A 249 -15.95 -0.86 -3.41
C GLY A 249 -14.59 -1.42 -3.00
N THR A 250 -14.49 -2.07 -1.84
CA THR A 250 -13.22 -2.62 -1.34
C THR A 250 -12.77 -3.78 -2.23
N GLY A 251 -11.66 -3.59 -2.94
CA GLY A 251 -11.09 -4.59 -3.83
C GLY A 251 -9.95 -5.41 -3.23
N THR A 252 -9.37 -4.99 -2.10
CA THR A 252 -8.27 -5.74 -1.45
C THR A 252 -8.46 -5.83 0.05
N PHE A 253 -8.34 -7.05 0.58
CA PHE A 253 -8.48 -7.34 2.00
C PHE A 253 -7.18 -7.89 2.56
N LEU A 254 -6.72 -7.30 3.67
CA LEU A 254 -5.51 -7.71 4.38
C LEU A 254 -5.84 -8.02 5.84
N ILE A 255 -5.67 -9.26 6.28
CA ILE A 255 -5.71 -9.59 7.72
C ILE A 255 -4.32 -9.42 8.32
N MET A 256 -4.24 -8.98 9.57
CA MET A 256 -2.96 -8.89 10.29
C MET A 256 -2.86 -10.06 11.25
N THR A 257 -1.95 -11.00 10.99
CA THR A 257 -1.79 -12.18 11.82
C THR A 257 -0.36 -12.71 11.78
N SER A 258 0.02 -13.44 12.83
CA SER A 258 1.23 -14.27 12.88
C SER A 258 0.90 -15.76 13.05
N GLU A 259 -0.38 -16.13 12.99
CA GLU A 259 -0.86 -17.48 13.25
C GLU A 259 -1.06 -18.27 11.94
N PRO A 260 -0.28 -19.36 11.70
CA PRO A 260 -0.38 -20.15 10.48
C PRO A 260 -1.79 -20.63 10.12
N ARG A 261 -2.57 -21.04 11.13
CA ARG A 261 -3.94 -21.55 10.93
C ARG A 261 -4.91 -20.47 10.48
N GLU A 262 -4.71 -19.23 10.92
CA GLU A 262 -5.54 -18.09 10.52
C GLU A 262 -5.25 -17.72 9.06
N ILE A 263 -3.96 -17.76 8.65
CA ILE A 263 -3.55 -17.57 7.25
C ILE A 263 -4.21 -18.62 6.35
N GLU A 264 -4.09 -19.90 6.70
CA GLU A 264 -4.64 -21.01 5.91
C GLU A 264 -6.16 -20.92 5.80
N ARG A 265 -6.86 -20.59 6.90
CA ARG A 265 -8.31 -20.46 6.91
C ARG A 265 -8.78 -19.25 6.10
N PHE A 266 -8.16 -18.09 6.31
CA PHE A 266 -8.54 -16.87 5.61
C PHE A 266 -8.38 -17.01 4.09
N LEU A 267 -7.24 -17.54 3.64
CA LEU A 267 -6.95 -17.69 2.21
C LEU A 267 -7.63 -18.91 1.57
N GLY A 268 -7.77 -20.01 2.31
CA GLY A 268 -8.33 -21.27 1.80
C GLY A 268 -9.85 -21.39 1.90
N GLU A 269 -10.49 -20.68 2.82
CA GLU A 269 -11.94 -20.77 3.07
C GLU A 269 -12.65 -19.44 2.87
N VAL A 270 -12.20 -18.38 3.57
CA VAL A 270 -12.92 -17.09 3.55
C VAL A 270 -12.77 -16.39 2.21
N ALA A 271 -11.56 -16.27 1.67
CA ALA A 271 -11.32 -15.58 0.40
C ALA A 271 -12.12 -16.19 -0.78
N PRO A 272 -12.16 -17.52 -0.99
CA PRO A 272 -13.03 -18.14 -1.99
C PRO A 272 -14.51 -17.85 -1.78
N ALA A 273 -15.01 -17.94 -0.53
CA ALA A 273 -16.40 -17.66 -0.21
C ALA A 273 -16.78 -16.20 -0.51
N VAL A 274 -15.90 -15.23 -0.22
CA VAL A 274 -16.12 -13.82 -0.59
C VAL A 274 -16.19 -13.67 -2.11
N ARG A 275 -15.30 -14.33 -2.87
CA ARG A 275 -15.31 -14.29 -4.34
C ARG A 275 -16.62 -14.83 -4.91
N GLU A 276 -17.13 -15.93 -4.37
CA GLU A 276 -18.43 -16.52 -4.77
C GLU A 276 -19.58 -15.55 -4.50
N LEU A 277 -19.71 -15.04 -3.28
CA LEU A 277 -20.78 -14.10 -2.90
C LEU A 277 -20.77 -12.82 -3.75
N VAL A 278 -19.59 -12.25 -4.01
CA VAL A 278 -19.46 -11.05 -4.85
C VAL A 278 -19.78 -11.36 -6.31
N ALA A 279 -19.36 -12.52 -6.83
CA ALA A 279 -19.66 -12.93 -8.20
C ALA A 279 -21.17 -13.17 -8.41
N GLU A 280 -21.84 -13.83 -7.48
CA GLU A 280 -23.29 -14.04 -7.51
C GLU A 280 -24.05 -12.71 -7.50
N SER A 281 -23.63 -11.76 -6.64
CA SER A 281 -24.25 -10.44 -6.56
C SER A 281 -24.04 -9.61 -7.83
N ARG A 282 -22.80 -9.57 -8.36
CA ARG A 282 -22.47 -8.87 -9.62
C ARG A 282 -23.18 -9.48 -10.82
N GLY A 283 -23.31 -10.82 -10.87
CA GLY A 283 -23.98 -11.54 -11.95
C GLY A 283 -25.51 -11.43 -11.93
N SER A 284 -26.11 -11.33 -10.74
CA SER A 284 -27.56 -11.15 -10.58
C SER A 284 -28.04 -9.72 -10.86
N GLY A 285 -27.11 -8.76 -10.93
CA GLY A 285 -27.38 -7.34 -11.21
C GLY A 285 -27.13 -6.89 -12.65
N ALA A 286 -26.66 -7.79 -13.53
CA ALA A 286 -26.43 -7.56 -14.96
C ALA A 286 -27.62 -8.01 -15.81
#